data_AF-A0A4R2TP91-F1
#
_entry.id   AF-A0A4R2TP91-F1
#
_cell.length_a   1.000
_cell.length_b   1.000
_cell.length_c   1.000
_cell.angle_alpha   90.00
_cell.angle_beta   90.00
_cell.angle_gamma   90.00
#
_symmetry.space_group_name_H-M   'P 1'
#
loop_
_entity.id
_entity.type
_entity.pdbx_description
1 polymer ?
#
loop_
_entity_poly.entity_id
_entity_poly.type
_entity_poly.pdbx_seq_one_letter_code
_entity_poly.pdbx_strand_id
1 'polypeptide(L)'
;MIALGRQPLIRALPLYGAVAGGLLAAIGVLVISSDTLETLVWTTGVAALVPAAAPPLGMIARVLLALGSGLLVGALLWSSLFLLFGPGGFLVRRAPREDGVPVVRRADAHPDAPPRKPMSAADLGTPMMELGIGANGARDERTIPADLDLPLAAFDPKAILPVPMEPVRPVAPLAQPMVAPVVEMPRSAEPATFVTAPAPKPVERPVEIALEEDAPEPVPETMSDPTPEMIAPTPIARPSRPPAEPTTPPTIEALLLRLEQGALKRGRIGSH
;
A
#
# COMPACT_ATOMS: atom_id res chain seq x y z
N MET A 1 -16.57 -15.04 17.66
CA MET A 1 -16.85 -14.39 16.35
C MET A 1 -17.37 -12.95 16.51
N ILE A 2 -16.67 -12.05 17.21
CA ILE A 2 -17.12 -10.64 17.44
C ILE A 2 -16.14 -9.59 16.85
N ALA A 3 -15.02 -10.02 16.23
CA ALA A 3 -13.97 -9.11 15.78
C ALA A 3 -14.29 -8.29 14.52
N LEU A 4 -15.31 -8.65 13.73
CA LEU A 4 -15.61 -7.95 12.46
C LEU A 4 -16.32 -6.59 12.62
N GLY A 5 -16.85 -6.25 13.81
CA GLY A 5 -17.67 -5.04 13.98
C GLY A 5 -16.89 -3.74 14.25
N ARG A 6 -15.63 -3.80 14.72
CA ARG A 6 -14.90 -2.60 15.20
C ARG A 6 -14.12 -1.86 14.12
N GLN A 7 -13.70 -2.55 13.06
CA GLN A 7 -12.94 -1.94 11.95
C GLN A 7 -13.72 -0.88 11.15
N PRO A 8 -15.02 -1.05 10.80
CA PRO A 8 -15.72 -0.01 10.04
C PRO A 8 -15.95 1.26 10.88
N LEU A 9 -16.14 1.13 12.20
CA LEU A 9 -16.45 2.25 13.08
C LEU A 9 -15.24 3.21 13.22
N ILE A 10 -14.04 2.66 13.36
CA ILE A 10 -12.81 3.47 13.47
C ILE A 10 -12.53 4.21 12.16
N ARG A 11 -12.76 3.56 11.00
CA ARG A 11 -12.58 4.20 9.68
C ARG A 11 -13.57 5.34 9.44
N ALA A 12 -14.78 5.24 9.97
CA ALA A 12 -15.80 6.28 9.83
C ALA A 12 -15.66 7.43 10.85
N LEU A 13 -14.82 7.26 11.88
CA LEU A 13 -14.63 8.25 12.95
C LEU A 13 -14.31 9.66 12.40
N PRO A 14 -13.35 9.86 11.47
CA PRO A 14 -13.05 11.19 10.95
C PRO A 14 -14.24 11.86 10.27
N LEU A 15 -15.03 11.08 9.54
CA LEU A 15 -16.22 11.59 8.86
C LEU A 15 -17.28 12.03 9.88
N TYR A 16 -17.58 11.20 10.87
CA TYR A 16 -18.57 11.56 11.90
C TYR A 16 -18.12 12.75 12.74
N GLY A 17 -16.84 12.80 13.13
CA GLY A 17 -16.27 13.93 13.86
C GLY A 17 -16.36 15.24 13.07
N ALA A 18 -16.06 15.19 11.77
CA ALA A 18 -16.16 16.34 10.87
C ALA A 18 -17.59 16.85 10.73
N VAL A 19 -18.54 15.95 10.46
CA VAL A 19 -19.96 16.32 10.26
C VAL A 19 -20.54 16.86 11.56
N ALA A 20 -20.34 16.17 12.69
CA ALA A 20 -20.86 16.60 13.98
C ALA A 20 -20.24 17.94 14.43
N GLY A 21 -18.92 18.08 14.33
CA GLY A 21 -18.22 19.31 14.71
C GLY A 21 -18.56 20.50 13.80
N GLY A 22 -18.63 20.27 12.49
CA GLY A 22 -19.04 21.31 11.54
C GLY A 22 -20.49 21.76 11.74
N LEU A 23 -21.41 20.82 11.99
CA LEU A 23 -22.81 21.13 12.27
C LEU A 23 -22.98 21.89 13.60
N LEU A 24 -22.26 21.48 14.65
CA LEU A 24 -22.25 22.20 15.93
C LEU A 24 -21.72 23.63 15.79
N ALA A 25 -20.66 23.83 15.02
CA ALA A 25 -20.12 25.18 14.76
C ALA A 25 -21.12 26.06 13.98
N ALA A 26 -21.75 25.51 12.93
CA ALA A 26 -22.76 26.24 12.16
C ALA A 26 -23.99 26.62 13.01
N ILE A 27 -24.50 25.70 13.83
CA ILE A 27 -25.60 25.98 14.77
C ILE A 27 -25.16 27.03 15.79
N GLY A 28 -23.94 26.93 16.32
CA GLY A 28 -23.38 27.92 17.24
C GLY A 28 -23.44 29.33 16.67
N VAL A 29 -23.03 29.52 15.41
CA VAL A 29 -23.11 30.83 14.74
C VAL A 29 -24.56 31.32 14.60
N LEU A 30 -25.52 30.43 14.32
CA LEU A 30 -26.93 30.81 14.19
C LEU A 30 -27.60 31.17 15.52
N VAL A 31 -27.14 30.57 16.64
CA VAL A 31 -27.68 30.82 17.98
C VAL A 31 -27.12 32.09 18.61
N ILE A 32 -25.92 32.54 18.20
CA ILE A 32 -25.31 33.78 18.69
C ILE A 32 -26.17 35.01 18.30
N SER A 33 -26.30 35.97 19.22
CA SER A 33 -27.06 37.20 18.98
C SER A 33 -26.49 38.04 17.83
N SER A 34 -27.34 38.81 17.16
CA SER A 34 -26.93 39.64 16.01
C SER A 34 -25.88 40.66 16.42
N ASP A 35 -26.13 41.37 17.51
CA ASP A 35 -25.23 42.42 18.01
C ASP A 35 -23.84 41.86 18.37
N THR A 36 -23.80 40.66 18.94
CA THR A 36 -22.55 39.99 19.28
C THR A 36 -21.77 39.56 18.04
N LEU A 37 -22.44 39.05 17.00
CA LEU A 37 -21.78 38.69 15.75
C LEU A 37 -21.24 39.92 15.02
N GLU A 38 -22.02 40.99 14.95
CA GLU A 38 -21.60 42.24 14.32
C GLU A 38 -20.38 42.83 15.03
N THR A 39 -20.40 42.85 16.36
CA THR A 39 -19.24 43.28 17.16
C THR A 39 -18.03 42.39 16.88
N LEU A 40 -18.21 41.07 16.82
CA LEU A 40 -17.11 40.14 16.55
C LEU A 40 -16.51 40.40 15.16
N VAL A 41 -17.35 40.50 14.12
CA VAL A 41 -16.93 40.78 12.73
C VAL A 41 -16.20 42.13 12.62
N TRP A 42 -16.64 43.13 13.39
CA TRP A 42 -15.96 44.42 13.49
C TRP A 42 -14.60 44.28 14.13
N THR A 43 -14.51 43.61 15.29
CA THR A 43 -13.26 43.47 16.05
C THR A 43 -12.23 42.60 15.34
N THR A 44 -12.64 41.59 14.58
CA THR A 44 -11.73 40.74 13.79
C THR A 44 -11.31 41.40 12.46
N GLY A 45 -11.93 42.53 12.08
CA GLY A 45 -11.63 43.23 10.83
C GLY A 45 -12.08 42.47 9.57
N VAL A 46 -12.90 41.43 9.70
CA VAL A 46 -13.37 40.61 8.57
C VAL A 46 -14.12 41.46 7.53
N ALA A 47 -14.80 42.51 7.99
CA ALA A 47 -15.48 43.47 7.14
C ALA A 47 -14.57 44.21 6.15
N ALA A 48 -13.29 44.39 6.50
CA ALA A 48 -12.31 45.04 5.62
C ALA A 48 -11.90 44.13 4.46
N LEU A 49 -11.94 42.81 4.66
CA LEU A 49 -11.60 41.81 3.64
C LEU A 49 -12.81 41.47 2.75
N VAL A 50 -14.01 41.48 3.32
CA VAL A 50 -15.26 41.16 2.61
C VAL A 50 -16.25 42.29 2.82
N PRO A 51 -16.32 43.28 1.90
CA PRO A 51 -17.25 44.41 2.00
C PRO A 51 -18.72 43.99 2.07
N ALA A 52 -19.05 42.82 1.52
CA ALA A 52 -20.38 42.21 1.60
C ALA A 52 -20.77 41.75 3.03
N ALA A 53 -19.84 41.82 4.00
CA ALA A 53 -20.08 41.53 5.42
C ALA A 53 -20.26 42.81 6.27
N ALA A 54 -20.42 43.99 5.65
CA ALA A 54 -20.75 45.21 6.39
C ALA A 54 -22.16 45.14 7.02
N PRO A 55 -22.34 45.61 8.25
CA PRO A 55 -23.60 45.57 8.96
C PRO A 55 -24.61 46.53 8.31
N PRO A 56 -25.91 46.23 8.43
CA PRO A 56 -26.49 45.12 9.20
C PRO A 56 -26.28 43.74 8.55
N LEU A 57 -25.87 42.74 9.33
CA LEU A 57 -25.69 41.37 8.84
C LEU A 57 -27.06 40.74 8.55
N GLY A 58 -27.52 40.87 7.31
CA GLY A 58 -28.77 40.25 6.86
C GLY A 58 -28.75 38.72 7.06
N MET A 59 -29.94 38.09 7.10
CA MET A 59 -30.07 36.64 7.32
C MET A 59 -29.21 35.79 6.37
N ILE A 60 -29.06 36.21 5.11
CA ILE A 60 -28.21 35.53 4.13
C ILE A 60 -26.74 35.52 4.57
N ALA A 61 -26.22 36.66 5.04
CA ALA A 61 -24.85 36.77 5.52
C ALA A 61 -24.62 35.86 6.73
N ARG A 62 -25.60 35.75 7.63
CA ARG A 62 -25.53 34.85 8.80
C ARG A 62 -25.52 33.38 8.39
N VAL A 63 -26.35 33.00 7.41
CA VAL A 63 -26.35 31.64 6.86
C VAL A 63 -25.01 31.32 6.18
N LEU A 64 -24.44 32.26 5.42
CA LEU A 64 -23.13 32.08 4.78
C LEU A 64 -22.00 31.97 5.80
N LEU A 65 -22.00 32.79 6.86
CA LEU A 65 -21.04 32.69 7.95
C LEU A 65 -21.17 31.37 8.71
N ALA A 66 -22.40 30.91 8.99
CA ALA A 66 -22.66 29.63 9.62
C ALA A 66 -22.16 28.45 8.78
N LEU A 67 -22.45 28.46 7.48
CA LEU A 67 -21.96 27.43 6.55
C LEU A 67 -20.43 27.47 6.41
N GLY A 68 -19.85 28.67 6.24
CA GLY A 68 -18.40 28.84 6.08
C GLY A 68 -17.63 28.39 7.33
N SER A 69 -18.06 28.81 8.52
CA SER A 69 -17.46 28.37 9.78
C SER A 69 -17.65 26.88 10.03
N GLY A 70 -18.83 26.32 9.75
CA GLY A 70 -19.10 24.90 9.86
C GLY A 70 -18.21 24.05 8.94
N LEU A 71 -18.06 24.45 7.68
CA LEU A 71 -17.16 23.78 6.74
C LEU A 71 -15.70 23.88 7.17
N LEU A 72 -15.26 25.04 7.65
CA LEU A 72 -13.89 25.24 8.12
C LEU A 72 -13.57 24.36 9.33
N VAL A 73 -14.42 24.40 10.37
CA VAL A 73 -14.25 23.58 11.58
C VAL A 73 -14.36 22.09 11.25
N GLY A 74 -15.32 21.71 10.40
CA GLY A 74 -15.47 20.33 9.93
C GLY A 74 -14.23 19.83 9.19
N ALA A 75 -13.63 20.62 8.31
CA ALA A 75 -12.41 20.26 7.58
C ALA A 75 -11.20 20.12 8.51
N LEU A 76 -11.04 21.03 9.48
CA LEU A 76 -9.96 20.95 10.48
C LEU A 76 -10.09 19.71 11.36
N LEU A 77 -11.30 19.43 11.85
CA LEU A 77 -11.57 18.23 12.65
C LEU A 77 -11.38 16.96 11.83
N TRP A 78 -11.89 16.93 10.59
CA TRP A 78 -11.66 15.80 9.69
C TRP A 78 -10.17 15.54 9.51
N SER A 79 -9.40 16.58 9.18
CA SER A 79 -7.96 16.50 8.94
C SER A 79 -7.21 16.04 10.19
N SER A 80 -7.51 16.63 11.35
CA SER A 80 -6.91 16.24 12.63
C SER A 80 -7.22 14.78 12.99
N LEU A 81 -8.47 14.37 12.87
CA LEU A 81 -8.90 13.01 13.19
C LEU A 81 -8.39 11.99 12.17
N PHE A 82 -8.28 12.38 10.90
CA PHE A 82 -7.67 11.56 9.85
C PHE A 82 -6.17 11.39 10.08
N LEU A 83 -5.44 12.43 10.49
CA LEU A 83 -4.01 12.33 10.84
C LEU A 83 -3.78 11.50 12.10
N LEU A 84 -4.74 11.50 13.02
CA LEU A 84 -4.61 10.79 14.29
C LEU A 84 -5.02 9.30 14.17
N PHE A 85 -6.12 9.02 13.47
CA PHE A 85 -6.75 7.69 13.39
C PHE A 85 -6.82 7.09 11.99
N GLY A 86 -6.46 7.84 10.95
CA GLY A 86 -6.46 7.37 9.57
C GLY A 86 -5.32 6.40 9.25
N PRO A 87 -5.24 5.91 8.00
CA PRO A 87 -4.20 4.98 7.58
C PRO A 87 -2.80 5.60 7.75
N GLY A 88 -2.01 5.06 8.68
CA GLY A 88 -0.69 5.62 9.02
C GLY A 88 -0.73 6.80 9.98
N GLY A 89 -1.88 7.07 10.60
CA GLY A 89 -2.03 8.09 11.63
C GLY A 89 -1.25 7.75 12.91
N PHE A 90 -0.99 8.77 13.72
CA PHE A 90 -0.07 8.68 14.86
C PHE A 90 -0.53 7.66 15.93
N LEU A 91 -1.83 7.48 16.14
CA LEU A 91 -2.36 6.52 17.13
C LEU A 91 -2.59 5.13 16.54
N VAL A 92 -2.55 4.97 15.22
CA VAL A 92 -2.62 3.65 14.61
C VAL A 92 -1.27 2.99 14.83
N ARG A 93 -1.17 2.17 15.89
CA ARG A 93 -0.03 1.28 16.07
C ARG A 93 0.14 0.49 14.78
N ARG A 94 1.19 0.79 14.02
CA ARG A 94 1.65 -0.11 12.97
C ARG A 94 1.95 -1.41 13.69
N ALA A 95 1.18 -2.45 13.37
CA ALA A 95 1.54 -3.79 13.79
C ALA A 95 3.00 -3.96 13.35
N PRO A 96 3.94 -4.23 14.27
CA PRO A 96 5.29 -4.58 13.87
C PRO A 96 5.14 -5.72 12.89
N ARG A 97 5.55 -5.49 11.63
CA ARG A 97 5.53 -6.53 10.61
C ARG A 97 6.41 -7.64 11.17
N GLU A 98 5.82 -8.78 11.53
CA GLU A 98 6.39 -9.71 12.52
C GLU A 98 7.83 -10.14 12.21
N ASP A 99 8.23 -10.11 10.93
CA ASP A 99 9.61 -10.45 10.55
C ASP A 99 10.40 -9.26 9.96
N GLY A 100 9.76 -8.14 9.65
CA GLY A 100 10.36 -7.03 8.90
C GLY A 100 10.90 -7.43 7.51
N VAL A 101 10.73 -8.68 7.10
CA VAL A 101 11.19 -9.22 5.84
C VAL A 101 10.30 -8.68 4.71
N PRO A 102 10.87 -8.04 3.67
CA PRO A 102 10.11 -7.60 2.51
C PRO A 102 9.45 -8.81 1.85
N VAL A 103 8.24 -8.63 1.31
CA VAL A 103 7.60 -9.68 0.52
C VAL A 103 8.37 -9.81 -0.80
N VAL A 104 9.32 -10.73 -0.83
CA VAL A 104 10.08 -11.07 -2.03
C VAL A 104 9.15 -11.82 -2.97
N ARG A 105 9.14 -11.45 -4.25
CA ARG A 105 8.35 -12.18 -5.25
C ARG A 105 8.89 -13.60 -5.31
N ARG A 106 8.03 -14.60 -5.56
CA ARG A 106 8.46 -16.00 -5.66
C ARG A 106 9.60 -16.23 -6.69
N ALA A 107 9.71 -15.35 -7.69
CA ALA A 107 10.79 -15.38 -8.68
C ALA A 107 12.15 -14.91 -8.12
N ASP A 108 12.13 -14.03 -7.13
CA ASP A 108 13.32 -13.45 -6.49
C ASP A 108 13.68 -14.20 -5.19
N ALA A 109 12.82 -15.13 -4.76
CA ALA A 109 13.05 -15.97 -3.59
C ALA A 109 14.02 -17.11 -3.96
N HIS A 110 15.28 -16.97 -3.54
CA HIS A 110 16.31 -17.97 -3.77
C HIS A 110 16.27 -19.03 -2.65
N PRO A 111 16.36 -20.34 -2.94
CA PRO A 111 16.35 -21.38 -1.92
C PRO A 111 17.50 -21.22 -0.91
N ASP A 112 18.66 -20.77 -1.39
CA ASP A 112 19.86 -20.61 -0.54
C ASP A 112 19.98 -19.24 0.15
N ALA A 113 19.15 -18.26 -0.22
CA ALA A 113 19.19 -16.92 0.37
C ALA A 113 17.80 -16.53 0.87
N PRO A 114 17.42 -16.97 2.09
CA PRO A 114 16.14 -16.60 2.67
C PRO A 114 16.04 -15.08 2.76
N PRO A 115 14.86 -14.51 2.53
CA PRO A 115 14.71 -13.07 2.51
C PRO A 115 15.01 -12.51 3.90
N ARG A 116 16.01 -11.62 3.96
CA ARG A 116 16.47 -10.99 5.20
C ARG A 116 15.72 -9.68 5.42
N LYS A 117 15.49 -9.34 6.69
CA LYS A 117 14.98 -8.02 7.10
C LYS A 117 15.94 -6.93 6.58
N PRO A 118 15.45 -5.80 6.04
CA PRO A 118 16.32 -4.69 5.70
C PRO A 118 16.97 -4.18 6.98
N MET A 119 18.27 -3.89 6.89
CA MET A 119 19.06 -3.39 8.02
C MET A 119 18.46 -2.07 8.51
N SER A 120 17.97 -2.03 9.75
CA SER A 120 17.40 -0.83 10.34
C SER A 120 18.50 0.05 10.94
N ALA A 121 18.19 1.32 11.20
CA ALA A 121 19.11 2.23 11.88
C ALA A 121 19.60 1.71 13.25
N ALA A 122 18.79 0.88 13.93
CA ALA A 122 19.20 0.24 15.18
C ALA A 122 20.20 -0.91 14.96
N ASP A 123 20.13 -1.57 13.81
CA ASP A 123 21.04 -2.67 13.45
C ASP A 123 22.41 -2.16 12.96
N LEU A 124 22.50 -0.87 12.60
CA LEU A 124 23.74 -0.18 12.25
C LEU A 124 24.61 0.19 13.47
N GLY A 125 24.19 -0.19 14.68
CA GLY A 125 24.85 0.17 15.93
C GLY A 125 24.62 1.64 16.28
N THR A 126 25.24 2.09 17.37
CA THR A 126 25.29 3.53 17.69
C THR A 126 25.95 4.21 16.50
N PRO A 127 25.30 5.17 15.82
CA PRO A 127 25.99 5.91 14.78
C PRO A 127 27.25 6.46 15.42
N MET A 128 28.43 6.25 14.82
CA MET A 128 29.71 6.80 15.30
C MET A 128 29.77 8.34 15.24
N MET A 129 28.61 8.98 15.28
CA MET A 129 28.40 10.39 15.46
C MET A 129 28.57 10.77 16.93
N GLU A 130 29.69 10.36 17.53
CA GLU A 130 30.42 11.24 18.43
C GLU A 130 31.17 12.28 17.56
N LEU A 131 30.45 12.98 16.67
CA LEU A 131 30.89 14.32 16.29
C LEU A 131 30.70 15.12 17.56
N GLY A 132 31.80 15.35 18.29
CA GLY A 132 31.83 16.00 19.59
C GLY A 132 30.90 17.21 19.68
N ILE A 133 29.69 16.97 20.17
CA ILE A 133 28.88 18.00 20.78
C ILE A 133 29.49 18.08 22.17
N GLY A 134 30.41 19.04 22.36
CA GLY A 134 30.90 19.35 23.69
C GLY A 134 29.71 19.59 24.63
N ALA A 135 29.91 19.44 25.94
CA ALA A 135 28.87 19.49 26.97
C ALA A 135 27.95 20.75 26.95
N ASN A 136 28.25 21.75 26.11
CA ASN A 136 27.50 22.99 25.94
C ASN A 136 26.64 23.07 24.65
N GLY A 137 26.50 22.01 23.85
CA GLY A 137 25.59 22.01 22.70
C GLY A 137 26.00 22.87 21.50
N ALA A 138 27.09 23.63 21.62
CA ALA A 138 27.71 24.33 20.50
C ALA A 138 28.57 23.33 19.72
N ARG A 139 28.34 23.22 18.41
CA ARG A 139 29.35 22.66 17.52
C ARG A 139 30.58 23.55 17.69
N ASP A 140 31.70 22.99 18.14
CA ASP A 140 32.99 23.68 18.03
C ASP A 140 33.23 23.86 16.52
N GLU A 141 32.77 24.99 15.98
CA GLU A 141 33.14 25.47 14.67
C GLU A 141 34.66 25.67 14.72
N ARG A 142 35.41 24.62 14.36
CA ARG A 142 36.84 24.75 14.15
C ARG A 142 37.01 25.83 13.09
N THR A 143 37.69 26.91 13.46
CA THR A 143 38.06 27.96 12.53
C THR A 143 38.77 27.29 11.37
N ILE A 144 38.16 27.45 10.19
CA ILE A 144 38.72 26.96 8.95
C ILE A 144 40.17 27.46 8.88
N PRO A 145 41.19 26.59 8.76
CA PRO A 145 42.57 27.04 8.67
C PRO A 145 42.68 28.02 7.51
N ALA A 146 43.34 29.16 7.74
CA ALA A 146 43.46 30.24 6.76
C ALA A 146 44.12 29.81 5.44
N ASP A 147 44.74 28.62 5.43
CA ASP A 147 45.49 28.05 4.32
C ASP A 147 44.65 27.14 3.41
N LEU A 148 43.34 27.39 3.32
CA LEU A 148 42.45 26.67 2.39
C LEU A 148 42.59 27.12 0.94
N ASP A 149 43.26 28.25 0.72
CA ASP A 149 43.67 28.70 -0.61
C ASP A 149 44.96 28.01 -1.09
N LEU A 150 45.58 27.16 -0.26
CA LEU A 150 46.74 26.39 -0.68
C LEU A 150 46.29 25.30 -1.67
N PRO A 151 46.78 25.30 -2.91
CA PRO A 151 46.39 24.30 -3.89
C PRO A 151 46.73 22.90 -3.38
N LEU A 152 45.83 21.92 -3.56
CA LEU A 152 46.03 20.52 -3.13
C LEU A 152 47.38 19.93 -3.59
N ALA A 153 47.92 20.44 -4.71
CA ALA A 153 49.24 20.10 -5.24
C ALA A 153 50.41 20.38 -4.26
N ALA A 154 50.23 21.24 -3.25
CA ALA A 154 51.23 21.52 -2.23
C ALA A 154 51.34 20.40 -1.17
N PHE A 155 50.25 19.65 -0.93
CA PHE A 155 50.23 18.55 0.04
C PHE A 155 50.63 17.21 -0.60
N ASP A 156 50.31 17.01 -1.88
CA ASP A 156 50.80 15.88 -2.65
C ASP A 156 51.07 16.28 -4.12
N PRO A 157 52.35 16.55 -4.48
CA PRO A 157 52.71 16.94 -5.84
C PRO A 157 52.53 15.81 -6.86
N LYS A 158 52.24 14.57 -6.43
CA LYS A 158 51.94 13.44 -7.33
C LYS A 158 50.44 13.20 -7.52
N ALA A 159 49.57 13.89 -6.78
CA ALA A 159 48.12 13.71 -6.88
C ALA A 159 47.53 14.23 -8.21
N ILE A 160 48.19 15.20 -8.84
CA ILE A 160 47.82 15.71 -10.17
C ILE A 160 48.85 15.20 -11.17
N LEU A 161 48.44 14.24 -12.01
CA LEU A 161 49.28 13.80 -13.11
C LEU A 161 49.49 14.99 -14.08
N PRO A 162 50.73 15.26 -14.52
CA PRO A 162 51.02 16.35 -15.45
C PRO A 162 50.39 16.14 -16.84
N VAL A 163 49.96 14.91 -17.13
CA VAL A 163 49.29 14.54 -18.37
C VAL A 163 47.90 14.00 -17.99
N PRO A 164 46.81 14.58 -18.53
CA PRO A 164 45.48 14.02 -18.39
C PRO A 164 45.50 12.55 -18.81
N MET A 165 44.89 11.66 -18.01
CA MET A 165 44.76 10.27 -18.41
C MET A 165 44.07 10.17 -19.78
N GLU A 166 44.64 9.38 -20.68
CA GLU A 166 44.00 9.12 -21.96
C GLU A 166 42.61 8.52 -21.75
N PRO A 167 41.60 8.94 -22.52
CA PRO A 167 40.26 8.37 -22.42
C PRO A 167 40.33 6.86 -22.57
N VAL A 168 39.80 6.13 -21.58
CA VAL A 168 39.73 4.67 -21.63
C VAL A 168 38.98 4.28 -22.90
N ARG A 169 39.66 3.56 -23.79
CA ARG A 169 39.06 3.12 -25.05
C ARG A 169 37.82 2.27 -24.74
N PRO A 170 36.69 2.47 -25.45
CA PRO A 170 35.53 1.61 -25.28
C PRO A 170 35.92 0.16 -25.57
N VAL A 171 35.77 -0.69 -24.55
CA VAL A 171 35.99 -2.13 -24.66
C VAL A 171 34.80 -2.73 -25.42
N ALA A 172 35.06 -3.46 -26.49
CA ALA A 172 33.99 -4.16 -27.21
C ALA A 172 33.28 -5.15 -26.26
N PRO A 173 31.94 -5.23 -26.28
CA PRO A 173 31.20 -6.16 -25.45
C PRO A 173 31.63 -7.60 -25.76
N LEU A 174 32.02 -8.36 -24.73
CA LEU A 174 32.47 -9.75 -24.86
C LEU A 174 31.36 -10.72 -25.31
N ALA A 175 30.09 -10.32 -25.21
CA ALA A 175 28.96 -11.15 -25.61
C ALA A 175 28.24 -10.53 -26.80
N GLN A 176 28.36 -11.17 -27.96
CA GLN A 176 27.46 -10.92 -29.08
C GLN A 176 26.10 -11.55 -28.76
N PRO A 177 24.98 -10.81 -28.86
CA PRO A 177 23.67 -11.43 -28.75
C PRO A 177 23.49 -12.38 -29.93
N MET A 178 23.50 -13.69 -29.65
CA MET A 178 23.05 -14.69 -30.62
C MET A 178 21.56 -14.44 -30.89
N VAL A 179 21.27 -13.82 -32.04
CA VAL A 179 19.92 -13.77 -32.58
C VAL A 179 19.56 -15.20 -32.96
N ALA A 180 18.69 -15.82 -32.18
CA ALA A 180 18.13 -17.12 -32.52
C ALA A 180 17.39 -16.99 -33.88
N PRO A 181 17.65 -17.88 -34.85
CA PRO A 181 16.91 -17.86 -36.10
C PRO A 181 15.44 -18.19 -35.79
N VAL A 182 14.55 -17.26 -36.15
CA VAL A 182 13.11 -17.50 -36.21
C VAL A 182 12.89 -18.60 -37.23
N VAL A 183 12.58 -19.81 -36.77
CA VAL A 183 12.11 -20.90 -37.63
C VAL A 183 10.70 -20.55 -38.07
N GLU A 184 10.55 -20.06 -39.29
CA GLU A 184 9.26 -19.96 -39.97
C GLU A 184 8.75 -21.37 -40.27
N MET A 185 7.74 -21.84 -39.54
CA MET A 185 7.01 -23.05 -39.91
C MET A 185 6.02 -22.75 -41.04
N PRO A 186 6.05 -23.48 -42.17
CA PRO A 186 5.02 -23.37 -43.19
C PRO A 186 3.69 -23.95 -42.68
N ARG A 187 2.64 -23.11 -42.67
CA ARG A 187 1.25 -23.54 -42.48
C ARG A 187 0.78 -24.26 -43.75
N SER A 188 0.81 -25.58 -43.75
CA SER A 188 -0.01 -26.40 -44.67
C SER A 188 -0.09 -27.85 -44.17
N ALA A 189 -1.22 -28.22 -43.57
CA ALA A 189 -1.76 -29.58 -43.57
C ALA A 189 -3.17 -29.59 -42.96
N GLU A 190 -4.09 -30.20 -43.70
CA GLU A 190 -5.52 -30.34 -43.45
C GLU A 190 -5.84 -31.18 -42.19
N PRO A 191 -7.00 -30.99 -41.55
CA PRO A 191 -7.37 -31.71 -40.34
C PRO A 191 -7.79 -33.16 -40.66
N ALA A 192 -6.93 -34.11 -40.29
CA ALA A 192 -7.30 -35.53 -40.23
C ALA A 192 -8.27 -35.80 -39.07
N THR A 193 -9.40 -36.38 -39.43
CA THR A 193 -10.46 -36.90 -38.58
C THR A 193 -9.92 -37.81 -37.47
N PHE A 194 -9.98 -37.35 -36.22
CA PHE A 194 -9.72 -38.20 -35.06
C PHE A 194 -10.96 -39.04 -34.75
N VAL A 195 -10.80 -40.35 -34.85
CA VAL A 195 -11.77 -41.37 -34.42
C VAL A 195 -11.84 -41.37 -32.89
N THR A 196 -12.98 -40.97 -32.36
CA THR A 196 -13.31 -40.98 -30.93
C THR A 196 -13.46 -42.41 -30.42
N ALA A 197 -12.68 -42.79 -29.40
CA ALA A 197 -12.87 -44.03 -28.65
C ALA A 197 -14.19 -43.98 -27.85
N PRO A 198 -14.90 -45.11 -27.66
CA PRO A 198 -16.19 -45.13 -26.96
C PRO A 198 -16.02 -44.86 -25.47
N ALA A 199 -16.89 -44.00 -24.93
CA ALA A 199 -16.92 -43.59 -23.53
C ALA A 199 -17.19 -44.78 -22.58
N PRO A 200 -16.53 -44.85 -21.39
CA PRO A 200 -16.86 -45.85 -20.38
C PRO A 200 -18.24 -45.60 -19.77
N LYS A 201 -19.02 -46.68 -19.60
CA LYS A 201 -20.36 -46.66 -19.00
C LYS A 201 -20.32 -46.23 -17.52
N PRO A 202 -21.27 -45.39 -17.05
CA PRO A 202 -21.38 -45.03 -15.63
C PRO A 202 -21.75 -46.26 -14.78
N VAL A 203 -21.00 -46.47 -13.69
CA VAL A 203 -21.33 -47.45 -12.65
C VAL A 203 -22.39 -46.84 -11.74
N GLU A 204 -23.60 -47.38 -11.79
CA GLU A 204 -24.68 -47.06 -10.85
C GLU A 204 -24.32 -47.58 -9.46
N ARG A 205 -24.32 -46.68 -8.48
CA ARG A 205 -24.04 -46.98 -7.08
C ARG A 205 -25.36 -47.39 -6.41
N PRO A 206 -25.48 -48.58 -5.81
CA PRO A 206 -26.71 -48.97 -5.11
C PRO A 206 -26.99 -48.06 -3.92
N VAL A 207 -28.22 -47.57 -3.86
CA VAL A 207 -28.82 -46.92 -2.70
C VAL A 207 -29.38 -48.03 -1.82
N GLU A 208 -28.82 -48.21 -0.63
CA GLU A 208 -29.41 -49.05 0.42
C GLU A 208 -29.97 -48.16 1.53
N ILE A 209 -31.19 -48.49 1.93
CA ILE A 209 -32.11 -47.71 2.75
C ILE A 209 -32.10 -48.27 4.18
N ALA A 210 -31.87 -47.37 5.14
CA ALA A 210 -32.47 -47.24 6.48
C ALA A 210 -32.37 -48.32 7.59
N LEU A 211 -32.37 -47.75 8.83
CA LEU A 211 -32.90 -48.23 10.13
C LEU A 211 -31.95 -49.07 11.01
N GLU A 212 -31.52 -48.50 12.15
CA GLU A 212 -31.94 -48.81 13.55
C GLU A 212 -30.94 -49.87 14.13
N GLU A 213 -30.45 -49.93 15.36
CA GLU A 213 -30.78 -49.40 16.68
C GLU A 213 -29.55 -49.67 17.58
N ASP A 214 -29.49 -48.99 18.73
CA ASP A 214 -28.93 -49.44 20.01
C ASP A 214 -27.41 -49.45 20.31
N ALA A 215 -27.11 -48.89 21.49
CA ALA A 215 -25.86 -48.97 22.26
C ALA A 215 -26.07 -50.00 23.41
N PRO A 216 -25.04 -50.64 24.02
CA PRO A 216 -24.09 -49.93 24.90
C PRO A 216 -22.63 -50.50 24.94
N GLU A 217 -21.75 -49.71 25.60
CA GLU A 217 -20.35 -49.88 26.06
C GLU A 217 -19.97 -51.23 26.78
N PRO A 218 -18.74 -51.43 27.34
CA PRO A 218 -17.35 -51.17 26.87
C PRO A 218 -16.33 -52.31 27.24
N VAL A 219 -15.18 -52.48 26.55
CA VAL A 219 -13.98 -53.20 27.09
C VAL A 219 -12.67 -52.67 26.42
N PRO A 220 -11.50 -52.59 27.12
CA PRO A 220 -10.36 -51.74 26.75
C PRO A 220 -9.14 -52.48 26.13
N GLU A 221 -8.09 -51.70 25.86
CA GLU A 221 -6.69 -52.06 25.51
C GLU A 221 -6.46 -52.45 24.04
N THR A 222 -5.58 -51.79 23.29
CA THR A 222 -4.12 -51.97 23.43
C THR A 222 -3.37 -50.91 22.62
N MET A 223 -2.22 -50.49 23.14
CA MET A 223 -1.25 -49.56 22.56
C MET A 223 -0.68 -50.02 21.22
N SER A 224 -0.56 -49.09 20.26
CA SER A 224 0.51 -49.08 19.25
C SER A 224 0.67 -47.69 18.62
N ASP A 225 1.77 -47.04 19.01
CA ASP A 225 2.69 -46.19 18.21
C ASP A 225 2.11 -45.18 17.18
N PRO A 226 2.33 -43.86 17.34
CA PRO A 226 2.04 -42.90 16.28
C PRO A 226 3.21 -42.79 15.29
N THR A 227 3.11 -43.46 14.15
CA THR A 227 3.81 -43.06 12.93
C THR A 227 3.43 -41.62 12.55
N PRO A 228 4.38 -40.74 12.15
CA PRO A 228 4.04 -39.43 11.64
C PRO A 228 3.34 -39.57 10.28
N GLU A 229 2.02 -39.36 10.29
CA GLU A 229 1.19 -39.22 9.10
C GLU A 229 1.69 -38.05 8.26
N MET A 230 2.27 -38.39 7.12
CA MET A 230 2.69 -37.45 6.09
C MET A 230 1.42 -36.93 5.41
N ILE A 231 0.87 -35.83 5.93
CA ILE A 231 -0.26 -35.12 5.33
C ILE A 231 0.20 -34.56 3.99
N ALA A 232 -0.07 -35.30 2.91
CA ALA A 232 0.06 -34.80 1.55
C ALA A 232 -0.93 -33.62 1.38
N PRO A 233 -0.47 -32.42 0.97
CA PRO A 233 -1.36 -31.30 0.75
C PRO A 233 -2.33 -31.65 -0.37
N THR A 234 -3.62 -31.59 -0.05
CA THR A 234 -4.74 -31.75 -0.97
C THR A 234 -4.51 -30.86 -2.20
N PRO A 235 -4.58 -31.40 -3.43
CA PRO A 235 -4.38 -30.60 -4.63
C PRO A 235 -5.47 -29.52 -4.69
N ILE A 236 -5.05 -28.26 -4.63
CA ILE A 236 -5.93 -27.10 -4.83
C ILE A 236 -6.55 -27.25 -6.22
N ALA A 237 -7.87 -27.50 -6.26
CA ALA A 237 -8.64 -27.55 -7.48
C ALA A 237 -8.46 -26.24 -8.25
N ARG A 238 -7.72 -26.30 -9.35
CA ARG A 238 -7.53 -25.18 -10.27
C ARG A 238 -8.92 -24.82 -10.83
N PRO A 239 -9.39 -23.57 -10.72
CA PRO A 239 -10.66 -23.18 -11.32
C PRO A 239 -10.61 -23.47 -12.83
N SER A 240 -11.69 -24.07 -13.34
CA SER A 240 -11.83 -24.42 -14.75
C SER A 240 -11.61 -23.18 -15.61
N ARG A 241 -10.57 -23.23 -16.45
CA ARG A 241 -10.27 -22.21 -17.44
C ARG A 241 -11.50 -22.04 -18.34
N PRO A 242 -12.08 -20.84 -18.48
CA PRO A 242 -13.17 -20.62 -19.42
C PRO A 242 -12.69 -20.93 -20.86
N PRO A 243 -13.60 -21.40 -21.73
CA PRO A 243 -13.27 -21.76 -23.10
C PRO A 243 -12.62 -20.59 -23.85
N ALA A 244 -11.64 -20.91 -24.70
CA ALA A 244 -10.87 -19.94 -25.44
C ALA A 244 -11.78 -19.03 -26.29
N GLU A 245 -11.64 -17.71 -26.09
CA GLU A 245 -12.26 -16.68 -26.92
C GLU A 245 -11.77 -16.75 -28.38
N PRO A 246 -12.59 -16.25 -29.33
CA PRO A 246 -12.36 -16.40 -30.77
C PRO A 246 -11.10 -15.66 -31.26
N THR A 247 -10.51 -16.20 -32.31
CA THR A 247 -9.24 -15.83 -32.99
C THR A 247 -9.26 -14.49 -33.73
N THR A 248 -10.01 -13.50 -33.25
CA THR A 248 -10.06 -12.17 -33.85
C THR A 248 -9.03 -11.27 -33.16
N PRO A 249 -8.18 -10.53 -33.90
CA PRO A 249 -7.24 -9.59 -33.28
C PRO A 249 -8.02 -8.60 -32.40
N PRO A 250 -7.62 -8.41 -31.12
CA PRO A 250 -8.36 -7.53 -30.22
C PRO A 250 -8.34 -6.11 -30.76
N THR A 251 -9.53 -5.54 -30.95
CA THR A 251 -9.68 -4.14 -31.33
C THR A 251 -9.19 -3.24 -30.19
N ILE A 252 -8.72 -2.03 -30.52
CA ILE A 252 -8.21 -1.05 -29.55
C ILE A 252 -9.24 -0.77 -28.44
N GLU A 253 -10.52 -0.73 -28.79
CA GLU A 253 -11.63 -0.56 -27.86
C GLU A 253 -11.71 -1.68 -26.83
N ALA A 254 -11.52 -2.94 -27.24
CA ALA A 254 -11.51 -4.09 -26.33
C ALA A 254 -10.34 -4.02 -25.34
N LEU A 255 -9.18 -3.49 -25.78
CA LEU A 255 -8.03 -3.29 -24.91
C LEU A 255 -8.29 -2.18 -23.88
N LEU A 256 -8.87 -1.05 -24.30
CA LEU A 256 -9.22 0.06 -23.40
C LEU A 256 -10.24 -0.37 -22.35
N LEU A 257 -11.28 -1.09 -22.76
CA LEU A 257 -12.34 -1.57 -21.86
C LEU A 257 -11.79 -2.56 -20.84
N ARG A 258 -10.88 -3.45 -21.26
CA ARG A 258 -10.18 -4.38 -20.34
C ARG A 258 -9.26 -3.65 -19.37
N LEU A 259 -8.62 -2.56 -19.79
CA LEU A 259 -7.73 -1.75 -18.95
C LEU A 259 -8.52 -0.98 -17.88
N GLU A 260 -9.66 -0.40 -18.27
CA GLU A 260 -10.61 0.25 -17.36
C GLU A 260 -11.17 -0.74 -16.32
N GLN A 261 -11.60 -1.93 -16.76
CA GLN A 261 -12.03 -2.99 -15.84
C GLN A 261 -10.90 -3.44 -14.89
N GLY A 262 -9.66 -3.50 -15.38
CA GLY A 262 -8.48 -3.81 -14.57
C GLY A 262 -8.15 -2.73 -13.53
N ALA A 263 -8.39 -1.45 -13.85
CA ALA A 263 -8.21 -0.33 -12.93
C ALA A 263 -9.28 -0.33 -11.83
N LEU A 264 -10.55 -0.54 -12.19
CA LEU A 264 -11.66 -0.64 -11.23
C LEU A 264 -11.47 -1.82 -10.26
N LYS A 265 -11.01 -2.98 -10.76
CA LYS A 265 -10.75 -4.15 -9.92
C LYS A 265 -9.60 -3.91 -8.92
N ARG A 266 -8.56 -3.17 -9.31
CA ARG A 266 -7.44 -2.81 -8.41
C ARG A 266 -7.82 -1.76 -7.38
N GLY A 267 -8.65 -0.77 -7.74
CA GLY A 267 -9.19 0.21 -6.80
C GLY A 267 -10.00 -0.44 -5.67
N ARG A 268 -10.70 -1.55 -5.95
CA ARG A 268 -11.46 -2.30 -4.95
C ARG A 268 -10.56 -3.10 -3.99
N ILE A 269 -9.48 -3.69 -4.50
CA ILE A 269 -8.57 -4.54 -3.70
C ILE A 269 -7.72 -3.72 -2.72
N GLY A 270 -7.39 -2.46 -3.05
CA GLY A 270 -6.66 -1.56 -2.15
C GLY A 270 -7.48 -0.97 -0.99
N SER A 271 -8.77 -1.31 -0.87
CA SER A 271 -9.68 -0.78 0.16
C SER A 271 -9.96 -1.72 1.33
N HIS A 272 -9.38 -2.93 1.32
CA HIS A 272 -9.52 -3.90 2.40
C HIS A 272 -8.47 -3.71 3.49
#